data_AF-A0A1Q7PZ22-F1
#
_entry.id   AF-A0A1Q7PZ22-F1
#
_cell.length_a   1.000
_cell.length_b   1.000
_cell.length_c   1.000
_cell.angle_alpha   90.00
_cell.angle_beta   90.00
_cell.angle_gamma   90.00
#
_symmetry.space_group_name_H-M   'P 1'
#
loop_
_entity.id
_entity.type
_entity.pdbx_description
1 polymer ?
#
loop_
_entity_poly.entity_id
_entity_poly.type
_entity_poly.pdbx_seq_one_letter_code
_entity_poly.pdbx_strand_id
1 'polypeptide(L)'
;MTTRMTDYSPDFDTLEKMEWAFSKGDVAYINKVLEGRPSLVLRIHGVCMLADMKREDAIPALARALREDPSPLVRHEAAFAMGQLEFKSAVPSLLEAMAKDESVLVRHESAVALGAIGDETARQGLM
;
A
#
# COMPACT_ATOMS: atom_id res chain seq x y z
N MET A 1 -33.17 -27.27 -13.81
CA MET A 1 -32.71 -25.91 -13.47
C MET A 1 -31.24 -26.02 -13.09
N THR A 2 -30.36 -25.71 -14.03
CA THR A 2 -28.90 -25.86 -13.86
C THR A 2 -28.36 -24.53 -13.37
N THR A 3 -28.16 -24.39 -12.06
CA THR A 3 -27.50 -23.21 -11.49
C THR A 3 -26.09 -23.15 -12.06
N ARG A 4 -25.83 -22.18 -12.95
CA ARG A 4 -24.49 -21.94 -13.47
C ARG A 4 -23.62 -21.47 -12.32
N MET A 5 -22.50 -22.16 -12.15
CA MET A 5 -21.46 -21.91 -11.16
C MET A 5 -20.61 -20.69 -11.57
N THR A 6 -21.25 -19.54 -11.83
CA THR A 6 -20.58 -18.35 -12.43
C THR A 6 -20.92 -17.01 -11.79
N ASP A 7 -21.60 -16.97 -10.64
CA ASP A 7 -21.74 -15.71 -9.88
C ASP A 7 -20.51 -15.48 -9.01
N TYR A 8 -19.33 -15.39 -9.65
CA TYR A 8 -18.13 -14.92 -8.98
C TYR A 8 -18.27 -13.42 -8.69
N SER A 9 -17.89 -13.01 -7.48
CA SER A 9 -17.76 -11.59 -7.15
C SER A 9 -16.80 -10.93 -8.16
N PRO A 10 -17.05 -9.70 -8.63
CA PRO A 10 -16.11 -8.93 -9.44
C PRO A 10 -14.70 -8.85 -8.83
N ASP A 11 -14.59 -9.03 -7.51
CA ASP A 11 -13.32 -9.09 -6.81
C ASP A 11 -12.51 -10.34 -7.15
N PHE A 12 -13.14 -11.47 -7.45
CA PHE A 12 -12.44 -12.73 -7.77
C PHE A 12 -11.71 -12.62 -9.12
N ASP A 13 -12.40 -12.14 -10.15
CA ASP A 13 -11.81 -11.88 -11.46
C ASP A 13 -10.67 -10.85 -11.40
N THR A 14 -10.77 -9.91 -10.47
CA THR A 14 -9.74 -8.90 -10.24
C THR A 14 -8.54 -9.52 -9.52
N LEU A 15 -8.79 -10.34 -8.50
CA LEU A 15 -7.75 -11.07 -7.76
C LEU A 15 -6.92 -11.97 -8.68
N GLU A 16 -7.55 -12.78 -9.53
CA GLU A 16 -6.82 -13.66 -10.47
C GLU A 16 -5.86 -12.87 -11.37
N LYS A 17 -6.30 -11.69 -11.84
CA LYS A 17 -5.45 -10.83 -12.67
C LYS A 17 -4.34 -10.16 -11.86
N MET A 18 -4.61 -9.78 -10.61
CA MET A 18 -3.60 -9.27 -9.69
C MET A 18 -2.52 -10.32 -9.42
N GLU A 19 -2.90 -11.57 -9.16
CA GLU A 19 -1.97 -12.69 -8.94
C GLU A 19 -1.10 -12.95 -10.17
N TRP A 20 -1.72 -12.92 -11.35
CA TRP A 20 -0.97 -13.05 -12.60
C TRP A 20 0.01 -11.89 -12.80
N ALA A 21 -0.43 -10.64 -12.61
CA ALA A 21 0.42 -9.46 -12.70
C ALA A 21 1.57 -9.50 -11.68
N PHE A 22 1.29 -9.94 -10.44
CA PHE A 22 2.28 -10.14 -9.40
C PHE A 22 3.35 -11.15 -9.82
N SER A 23 2.95 -12.28 -10.42
CA SER A 23 3.89 -13.29 -10.94
C SER A 23 4.82 -12.75 -12.04
N LYS A 24 4.46 -11.62 -12.67
CA LYS A 24 5.28 -10.93 -13.68
C LYS A 24 6.05 -9.73 -13.13
N GLY A 25 5.87 -9.38 -11.86
CA GLY A 25 6.42 -8.16 -11.27
C GLY A 25 5.81 -6.88 -11.86
N ASP A 26 4.55 -6.93 -12.33
CA ASP A 26 3.88 -5.79 -12.94
C ASP A 26 3.30 -4.84 -11.89
N VAL A 27 4.17 -3.97 -11.37
CA VAL A 27 3.83 -2.90 -10.42
C VAL A 27 2.75 -1.98 -10.98
N ALA A 28 2.79 -1.69 -12.29
CA ALA A 28 1.87 -0.75 -12.92
C ALA A 28 0.43 -1.28 -12.92
N TYR A 29 0.25 -2.58 -13.11
CA TYR A 29 -1.06 -3.21 -13.01
C TYR A 29 -1.62 -3.12 -11.59
N ILE A 30 -0.84 -3.48 -10.57
CA ILE A 30 -1.30 -3.40 -9.17
C ILE A 30 -1.64 -1.96 -8.79
N ASN A 31 -0.80 -1.00 -9.19
CA ASN A 31 -1.05 0.42 -9.02
C ASN A 31 -2.40 0.85 -9.63
N LYS A 32 -2.68 0.42 -10.86
CA LYS A 32 -3.94 0.70 -11.55
C LYS A 32 -5.14 0.09 -10.84
N VAL A 33 -5.00 -1.11 -10.27
CA VAL A 33 -6.07 -1.73 -9.47
C VAL A 33 -6.34 -0.88 -8.23
N LEU A 34 -5.32 -0.42 -7.51
CA LEU A 34 -5.50 0.46 -6.35
C LEU A 34 -6.22 1.78 -6.70
N GLU A 35 -5.92 2.37 -7.87
CA GLU A 35 -6.60 3.58 -8.37
C GLU A 35 -8.09 3.34 -8.67
N GLY A 36 -8.43 2.14 -9.14
CA GLY A 36 -9.83 1.73 -9.38
C GLY A 36 -10.67 1.60 -8.11
N ARG A 37 -10.06 1.75 -6.93
CA ARG A 37 -10.69 1.63 -5.60
C ARG A 37 -11.63 0.41 -5.48
N PRO A 38 -11.11 -0.82 -5.68
CA PRO A 38 -11.87 -2.04 -5.50
C PRO A 38 -12.24 -2.23 -4.03
N SER A 39 -12.77 -3.40 -3.66
CA SER A 39 -13.08 -3.71 -2.27
C SER A 39 -11.87 -3.53 -1.35
N LEU A 40 -12.14 -3.30 -0.07
CA LEU A 40 -11.11 -3.14 0.96
C LEU A 40 -10.09 -4.29 0.92
N VAL A 41 -10.57 -5.52 0.72
CA VAL A 41 -9.75 -6.72 0.66
C VAL A 41 -8.73 -6.63 -0.48
N LEU A 42 -9.17 -6.26 -1.68
CA LEU A 42 -8.27 -6.13 -2.83
C LEU A 42 -7.27 -4.99 -2.68
N ARG A 43 -7.65 -3.90 -2.01
CA ARG A 43 -6.71 -2.79 -1.75
C ARG A 43 -5.62 -3.19 -0.77
N ILE A 44 -5.97 -3.86 0.34
CA ILE A 44 -4.99 -4.42 1.27
C ILE A 44 -4.08 -5.42 0.54
N HIS A 45 -4.68 -6.35 -0.21
CA HIS A 45 -3.91 -7.34 -0.97
C HIS A 45 -2.94 -6.67 -1.97
N GLY A 46 -3.40 -5.64 -2.69
CA GLY A 46 -2.55 -4.89 -3.62
C GLY A 46 -1.38 -4.19 -2.93
N VAL A 47 -1.57 -3.64 -1.74
CA VAL A 47 -0.49 -3.07 -0.92
C VAL A 47 0.52 -4.16 -0.53
N CYS A 48 0.07 -5.31 -0.03
CA CYS A 48 0.94 -6.43 0.32
C CYS A 48 1.74 -6.94 -0.88
N MET A 49 1.09 -7.09 -2.06
CA MET A 49 1.77 -7.48 -3.30
C MET A 49 2.89 -6.51 -3.69
N LEU A 50 2.62 -5.20 -3.61
CA LEU A 50 3.64 -4.18 -3.89
C LEU A 50 4.82 -4.28 -2.91
N ALA A 51 4.56 -4.58 -1.63
CA ALA A 51 5.61 -4.82 -0.64
C ALA A 51 6.43 -6.08 -0.97
N ASP A 52 5.76 -7.18 -1.31
CA ASP A 52 6.40 -8.47 -1.61
C ASP A 52 7.25 -8.44 -2.88
N MET A 53 6.93 -7.55 -3.82
CA MET A 53 7.76 -7.33 -5.02
C MET A 53 9.14 -6.76 -4.67
N LYS A 54 9.28 -6.04 -3.55
CA LYS A 54 10.55 -5.45 -3.07
C LYS A 54 11.22 -4.52 -4.08
N ARG A 55 10.45 -3.65 -4.71
CA ARG A 55 10.94 -2.71 -5.74
C ARG A 55 10.68 -1.27 -5.35
N GLU A 56 11.66 -0.41 -5.62
CA GLU A 56 11.55 1.02 -5.32
C GLU A 56 10.50 1.72 -6.21
N ASP A 57 10.24 1.21 -7.41
CA ASP A 57 9.19 1.74 -8.29
C ASP A 57 7.74 1.48 -7.78
N ALA A 58 7.58 0.71 -6.70
CA ALA A 58 6.32 0.56 -5.98
C ALA A 58 6.03 1.71 -4.99
N ILE A 59 7.06 2.46 -4.58
CA ILE A 59 6.93 3.54 -3.57
C ILE A 59 5.89 4.61 -3.98
N PRO A 60 5.81 5.08 -5.23
CA PRO A 60 4.77 6.03 -5.63
C PRO A 60 3.34 5.51 -5.43
N ALA A 61 3.10 4.22 -5.69
CA ALA A 61 1.81 3.58 -5.53
C ALA A 61 1.43 3.47 -4.04
N LEU A 62 2.38 3.02 -3.21
CA LEU A 62 2.22 2.97 -1.76
C LEU A 62 2.00 4.37 -1.17
N ALA A 63 2.70 5.39 -1.67
CA ALA A 63 2.59 6.77 -1.17
C ALA A 63 1.22 7.37 -1.47
N ARG A 64 0.65 7.03 -2.62
CA ARG A 64 -0.72 7.40 -2.96
C ARG A 64 -1.72 6.68 -2.05
N ALA A 65 -1.55 5.38 -1.83
CA ALA A 65 -2.40 4.63 -0.90
C ALA A 65 -2.37 5.23 0.51
N LEU A 66 -1.18 5.58 1.01
CA LEU A 66 -0.98 6.25 2.30
C LEU A 66 -1.65 7.62 2.40
N ARG A 67 -1.74 8.40 1.32
CA ARG A 67 -2.36 9.74 1.36
C ARG A 67 -3.87 9.73 1.11
N GLU A 68 -4.34 8.86 0.24
CA GLU A 68 -5.64 9.03 -0.43
C GLU A 68 -6.64 7.89 -0.17
N ASP A 69 -6.22 6.77 0.45
CA ASP A 69 -7.16 5.69 0.73
C ASP A 69 -8.16 6.10 1.83
N PRO A 70 -9.47 5.90 1.61
CA PRO A 70 -10.47 6.24 2.62
C PRO A 70 -10.38 5.37 3.88
N SER A 71 -9.77 4.18 3.80
CA SER A 71 -9.63 3.29 4.95
C SER A 71 -8.30 3.55 5.68
N PRO A 72 -8.32 3.92 6.98
CA PRO A 72 -7.10 4.05 7.75
C PRO A 72 -6.32 2.72 7.84
N LEU A 73 -6.98 1.57 7.63
CA LEU A 73 -6.31 0.27 7.57
C LEU A 73 -5.42 0.14 6.34
N VAL A 74 -5.88 0.59 5.17
CA VAL A 74 -5.06 0.54 3.94
C VAL A 74 -3.91 1.54 4.03
N ARG A 75 -4.17 2.74 4.58
CA ARG A 75 -3.12 3.74 4.82
C ARG A 75 -2.06 3.23 5.78
N HIS A 76 -2.47 2.60 6.88
CA HIS A 76 -1.58 1.93 7.82
C HIS A 76 -0.74 0.86 7.13
N GLU A 77 -1.36 -0.04 6.37
CA GLU A 77 -0.65 -1.10 5.65
C GLU A 77 0.36 -0.53 4.65
N ALA A 78 0.04 0.59 3.99
CA ALA A 78 0.96 1.25 3.08
C ALA A 78 2.19 1.84 3.82
N ALA A 79 1.99 2.45 4.99
CA ALA A 79 3.10 2.92 5.82
C ALA A 79 3.97 1.75 6.30
N PHE A 80 3.35 0.67 6.80
CA PHE A 80 4.04 -0.55 7.22
C PHE A 80 4.87 -1.14 6.08
N ALA A 81 4.28 -1.30 4.89
CA ALA A 81 4.95 -1.78 3.69
C ALA A 81 6.17 -0.94 3.32
N MET A 82 6.05 0.39 3.35
CA MET A 82 7.20 1.28 3.10
C MET A 82 8.31 1.12 4.13
N GLY A 83 7.97 0.93 5.40
CA GLY A 83 8.93 0.65 6.47
C GLY A 83 9.69 -0.65 6.22
N GLN A 84 9.01 -1.71 5.77
CA GLN A 84 9.64 -3.00 5.42
C GLN A 84 10.55 -2.91 4.19
N LEU A 85 10.23 -2.01 3.25
CA LEU A 85 11.01 -1.83 2.02
C LEU A 85 12.28 -0.99 2.22
N GLU A 86 12.32 -0.15 3.27
CA GLU A 86 13.46 0.69 3.65
C GLU A 86 13.97 1.66 2.56
N PHE A 87 13.18 1.91 1.51
CA PHE A 87 13.56 2.86 0.47
C PHE A 87 13.40 4.31 0.94
N LYS A 88 14.49 5.09 0.88
CA LYS A 88 14.51 6.50 1.26
C LYS A 88 13.53 7.38 0.49
N SER A 89 13.15 6.97 -0.72
CA SER A 89 12.11 7.63 -1.51
C SER A 89 10.73 7.66 -0.83
N ALA A 90 10.49 6.82 0.19
CA ALA A 90 9.26 6.82 1.00
C ALA A 90 9.22 7.91 2.08
N VAL A 91 10.37 8.45 2.50
CA VAL A 91 10.50 9.35 3.64
C VAL A 91 9.58 10.58 3.55
N PRO A 92 9.46 11.29 2.40
CA PRO A 92 8.60 12.47 2.32
C PRO A 92 7.13 12.17 2.62
N SER A 93 6.59 11.07 2.08
CA SER A 93 5.19 10.67 2.32
C SER A 93 4.95 10.19 3.75
N LEU A 94 5.92 9.49 4.35
CA LEU A 94 5.81 9.03 5.73
C LEU A 94 5.88 10.19 6.72
N LEU A 95 6.74 11.19 6.49
CA LEU A 95 6.77 12.41 7.30
C LEU A 95 5.45 13.18 7.25
N GLU A 96 4.86 13.29 6.04
CA GLU A 96 3.56 13.92 5.88
C GLU A 96 2.46 13.18 6.66
N ALA A 97 2.37 11.86 6.50
CA ALA A 97 1.37 11.04 7.17
C ALA A 97 1.55 11.06 8.70
N MET A 98 2.77 10.93 9.18
CA MET A 98 3.09 11.02 10.61
C MET A 98 2.64 12.36 11.22
N ALA A 99 2.78 13.47 10.49
CA ALA A 99 2.42 14.79 10.99
C ALA A 99 0.91 15.11 10.86
N LYS A 100 0.24 14.60 9.82
CA LYS A 100 -1.06 15.11 9.39
C LYS A 100 -2.18 14.08 9.24
N ASP A 101 -1.89 12.77 9.22
CA ASP A 101 -2.96 11.78 9.06
C ASP A 101 -3.94 11.88 10.24
N GLU A 102 -5.24 11.83 9.94
CA GLU A 102 -6.31 11.89 10.93
C GLU A 102 -6.24 10.71 11.92
N SER A 103 -5.78 9.55 11.48
CA SER A 103 -5.74 8.32 12.25
C SER A 103 -4.46 8.23 13.06
N VAL A 104 -4.61 8.10 14.39
CA VAL A 104 -3.49 7.86 15.32
C VAL A 104 -2.69 6.61 14.91
N LEU A 105 -3.37 5.58 14.39
CA LEU A 105 -2.74 4.33 13.95
C LEU A 105 -1.80 4.57 12.76
N VAL A 106 -2.25 5.37 11.79
CA VAL A 106 -1.43 5.68 10.61
C VAL A 106 -0.25 6.57 10.99
N ARG A 107 -0.46 7.54 11.89
CA ARG A 107 0.64 8.38 12.40
C ARG A 107 1.69 7.56 13.14
N HIS A 108 1.26 6.64 14.00
CA HIS A 108 2.13 5.73 14.73
C HIS A 108 2.95 4.86 13.78
N GLU A 109 2.29 4.19 12.83
CA GLU A 109 2.96 3.31 11.87
C GLU A 109 3.92 4.09 10.97
N SER A 110 3.57 5.31 10.57
CA SER A 110 4.47 6.17 9.79
C SER A 110 5.74 6.54 10.57
N ALA A 111 5.63 6.79 11.87
CA ALA A 111 6.79 7.03 12.73
C ALA A 111 7.68 5.78 12.88
N VAL A 112 7.06 4.59 13.01
CA VAL A 112 7.77 3.30 13.05
C VAL A 112 8.52 3.06 11.73
N ALA A 113 7.86 3.25 10.59
CA ALA A 113 8.44 3.10 9.27
C ALA A 113 9.63 4.06 9.03
N LEU A 114 9.53 5.32 9.48
CA LEU A 114 10.64 6.28 9.43
C LEU A 114 11.83 5.82 10.27
N GLY A 115 11.57 5.25 11.46
CA GLY A 115 12.61 4.65 12.30
C GLY A 115 13.29 3.45 11.64
N ALA A 116 12.52 2.60 10.95
CA ALA A 116 13.04 1.45 10.21
C ALA A 116 13.93 1.85 9.03
N ILE A 117 13.53 2.86 8.25
CA ILE A 117 14.34 3.36 7.12
C ILE A 117 15.68 3.95 7.61
N GLY A 118 15.72 4.53 8.82
CA GLY A 118 16.95 5.08 9.40
C GLY A 118 17.54 6.25 8.62
N ASP A 119 16.71 7.01 7.90
CA ASP A 119 17.17 8.20 7.18
C ASP A 119 17.29 9.41 8.12
N GLU A 120 18.46 10.05 8.12
CA GLU A 120 18.75 11.20 8.99
C GLU A 120 17.80 12.38 8.77
N THR A 121 17.21 12.52 7.57
CA THR A 121 16.21 13.58 7.31
C THR A 121 14.91 13.36 8.10
N ALA A 122 14.62 12.12 8.51
CA ALA A 122 13.48 11.81 9.36
C ALA A 122 13.69 12.21 10.83
N ARG A 123 14.94 12.44 11.25
CA ARG A 123 15.28 12.70 12.67
C ARG A 123 14.55 13.91 13.24
N GLN A 124 14.40 14.98 12.45
CA GLN A 124 13.69 16.18 12.90
C GLN A 124 12.19 15.95 13.11
N GLY A 125 11.58 15.00 12.39
CA GLY A 125 10.17 14.67 12.54
C GLY A 125 9.88 13.77 13.75
N LEU A 126 10.88 13.04 14.27
CA LEU A 126 10.73 12.07 15.35
C LEU A 126 11.05 12.63 16.75
N MET A 127 11.51 13.88 16.85
CA MET A 127 11.80 14.60 18.10
C MET A 127 10.60 15.42 18.57
#